data_AF-A0A7C3SZV9-F1
#
_entry.id   AF-A0A7C3SZV9-F1
#
_cell.length_a   1.000
_cell.length_b   1.000
_cell.length_c   1.000
_cell.angle_alpha   90.00
_cell.angle_beta   90.00
_cell.angle_gamma   90.00
#
_symmetry.space_group_name_H-M   'P 1'
#
loop_
_entity.id
_entity.type
_entity.pdbx_description
1 polymer ?
#
loop_
_entity_poly.entity_id
_entity_poly.type
_entity_poly.pdbx_seq_one_letter_code
_entity_poly.pdbx_strand_id
1 'polypeptide(L)'
;MDREARRRLRRRAGCEVPENGEGKSYRVIAEELSALRGKLAELEEAANRARRAEEEARREHEQLLAIFNSIDEIIYVSDPHTYEILYVNRAFKRRFGRDPTGGLCYREFQGREEPCEFCTNPVILADPETPYYWEYHNPLLDRDFLIMDRIIQWPDGRQVRFELALDITERKRAEESLRALEAEISGIHTAAPVGIGVVSYPGRVILRVNPRVCEMLGYREEELLGR
;
A
#
# COMPACT_ATOMS: atom_id res chain seq x y z
N MET A 1 33.97 86.30 15.96
CA MET A 1 35.20 85.49 15.95
C MET A 1 34.89 84.10 15.44
N ASP A 2 35.49 83.52 14.42
CA ASP A 2 36.03 84.00 13.14
C ASP A 2 35.97 82.75 12.23
N ARG A 3 35.46 82.88 10.99
CA ARG A 3 35.29 81.74 10.07
C ARG A 3 36.63 81.08 9.72
N GLU A 4 37.74 81.80 9.89
CA GLU A 4 39.10 81.28 9.69
C GLU A 4 39.58 80.34 10.82
N ALA A 5 39.10 80.51 12.05
CA ALA A 5 39.51 79.65 13.18
C ALA A 5 38.99 78.21 13.04
N ARG A 6 37.77 78.03 12.49
CA ARG A 6 37.20 76.70 12.22
C ARG A 6 37.88 75.97 11.05
N ARG A 7 38.48 76.70 10.11
CA ARG A 7 39.24 76.11 8.98
C ARG A 7 40.58 75.51 9.42
N ARG A 8 41.24 76.08 10.42
CA ARG A 8 42.54 75.60 10.89
C ARG A 8 42.47 74.31 11.73
N LEU A 9 41.37 74.09 12.46
CA LEU A 9 41.17 72.87 13.25
C LEU A 9 40.86 71.61 12.43
N ARG A 10 40.40 71.76 11.18
CA ARG A 10 40.09 70.61 10.30
C ARG A 10 41.29 70.06 9.52
N ARG A 11 42.46 70.71 9.56
CA ARG A 11 43.66 70.26 8.81
C ARG A 11 44.60 69.34 9.59
N ARG A 12 44.35 69.07 10.88
CA ARG A 12 45.26 68.24 11.71
C ARG A 12 44.76 66.83 12.03
N ALA A 13 43.54 66.49 11.62
CA ALA A 13 43.03 65.13 11.60
C ALA A 13 42.67 64.82 10.14
N GLY A 14 43.49 64.01 9.48
CA GLY A 14 43.36 63.65 8.07
C GLY A 14 42.11 62.81 7.76
N CYS A 15 40.93 63.40 7.94
CA CYS A 15 39.67 62.92 7.39
C CYS A 15 39.15 63.99 6.42
N GLU A 16 39.71 64.00 5.21
CA GLU A 16 39.03 64.61 4.06
C GLU A 16 37.84 63.71 3.71
N VAL A 17 36.63 64.18 4.00
CA VAL A 17 35.41 63.57 3.47
C VAL A 17 35.31 64.02 2.00
N PRO A 18 35.24 63.11 1.01
CA PRO A 18 35.13 63.53 -0.38
C PRO A 18 33.80 64.25 -0.64
N GLU A 19 33.86 65.50 -1.09
CA GLU A 19 32.74 66.27 -1.64
C GLU A 19 32.55 66.00 -3.15
N ASN A 20 32.45 64.73 -3.53
CA ASN A 20 32.00 64.37 -4.89
C ASN A 20 30.75 63.50 -4.77
N GLY A 21 29.66 64.06 -5.29
CA GLY A 21 28.31 63.54 -5.18
C GLY A 21 28.11 62.26 -5.98
N GLU A 22 27.87 61.18 -5.24
CA GLU A 22 27.01 60.04 -5.62
C GLU A 22 26.56 59.26 -4.37
N GLY A 23 26.59 59.92 -3.19
CA GLY A 23 26.16 59.32 -1.92
C GLY A 23 24.69 59.65 -1.64
N LYS A 24 23.82 58.64 -1.59
CA LYS A 24 22.43 58.80 -1.15
C LYS A 24 22.39 59.52 0.22
N SER A 25 21.51 60.51 0.36
CA SER A 25 21.29 61.21 1.64
C SER A 25 20.92 60.20 2.75
N TYR A 26 21.41 60.40 3.98
CA TYR A 26 21.14 59.52 5.14
C TYR A 26 19.65 59.20 5.34
N ARG A 27 18.75 60.13 4.98
CA ARG A 27 17.29 59.91 4.98
C ARG A 27 16.84 58.85 3.98
N VAL A 28 17.36 58.89 2.76
CA VAL A 28 17.01 57.95 1.68
C VAL A 28 17.50 56.55 2.03
N ILE A 29 18.70 56.44 2.60
CA ILE A 29 19.23 55.15 3.08
C ILE A 29 18.37 54.59 4.22
N ALA A 30 17.93 55.42 5.17
CA ALA A 30 17.06 54.99 6.27
C ALA A 30 15.68 54.50 5.79
N GLU A 31 15.08 55.18 4.81
CA GLU A 31 13.83 54.77 4.18
C GLU A 31 13.98 53.44 3.41
N GLU A 32 15.05 53.28 2.63
CA GLU A 32 15.38 52.02 1.93
C GLU A 32 15.63 50.86 2.90
N LEU A 33 16.33 51.10 4.02
CA LEU A 33 16.61 50.08 5.03
C LEU A 33 15.33 49.64 5.75
N SER A 34 14.42 50.57 6.01
CA SER A 34 13.09 50.28 6.57
C SER A 34 12.25 49.44 5.60
N ALA A 35 12.24 49.80 4.31
CA ALA A 35 11.55 49.05 3.28
C ALA A 35 12.13 47.63 3.09
N LEU A 36 13.45 47.48 3.12
CA LEU A 36 14.12 46.18 3.04
C LEU A 36 13.82 45.30 4.26
N ARG A 37 13.77 45.87 5.47
CA ARG A 37 13.35 45.14 6.68
C ARG A 37 11.90 44.66 6.61
N GLY A 38 11.00 45.48 6.08
CA GLY A 38 9.61 45.08 5.82
C GLY A 38 9.54 43.90 4.86
N LYS A 39 10.23 43.97 3.72
CA LYS A 39 10.31 42.87 2.75
C LYS A 39 10.94 41.60 3.33
N LEU A 40 11.97 41.72 4.18
CA LEU A 40 12.58 40.57 4.84
C LEU A 40 11.58 39.87 5.77
N ALA A 41 10.84 40.64 6.57
CA ALA A 41 9.81 40.09 7.45
C ALA A 41 8.68 39.39 6.66
N GLU A 42 8.23 39.97 5.55
CA GLU A 42 7.24 39.36 4.66
C GLU A 42 7.73 38.02 4.05
N LEU A 43 9.00 37.97 3.63
CA LEU A 43 9.62 36.76 3.11
C LEU A 43 9.81 35.69 4.19
N GLU A 44 10.19 36.08 5.41
CA GLU A 44 10.29 35.17 6.56
C GLU A 44 8.93 34.57 6.93
N GLU A 45 7.87 35.37 6.92
CA GLU A 45 6.50 34.88 7.12
C GLU A 45 6.05 33.94 6.00
N ALA A 46 6.33 34.28 4.74
CA ALA A 46 5.99 33.43 3.59
C ALA A 46 6.75 32.08 3.65
N ALA A 47 8.04 32.10 3.97
CA ALA A 47 8.85 30.89 4.14
C ALA A 47 8.35 30.02 5.30
N ASN A 48 7.97 30.63 6.43
CA ASN A 48 7.39 29.91 7.56
C ASN A 48 6.03 29.30 7.22
N ARG A 49 5.18 29.99 6.47
CA ARG A 49 3.91 29.43 5.97
C ARG A 49 4.15 28.24 5.04
N ALA A 50 5.09 28.37 4.09
CA ALA A 50 5.43 27.29 3.17
C ALA A 50 5.98 26.05 3.90
N ARG A 51 6.89 26.24 4.86
CA ARG A 51 7.44 25.15 5.67
C ARG A 51 6.36 24.41 6.46
N ARG A 52 5.44 25.14 7.09
CA ARG A 52 4.33 24.52 7.84
C ARG A 52 3.41 23.70 6.92
N ALA A 53 3.07 24.23 5.76
CA ALA A 53 2.25 23.52 4.78
C ALA A 53 2.96 22.26 4.24
N GLU A 54 4.27 22.33 3.98
CA GLU A 54 5.07 21.18 3.56
C GLU A 54 5.15 20.11 4.65
N GLU A 55 5.35 20.49 5.92
CA GLU A 55 5.37 19.56 7.05
C GLU A 55 4.02 18.87 7.28
N GLU A 56 2.92 19.61 7.10
CA GLU A 56 1.56 19.08 7.20
C GLU A 56 1.27 18.09 6.08
N ALA A 57 1.56 18.46 4.83
CA ALA A 57 1.44 17.57 3.68
C ALA A 57 2.32 16.31 3.82
N ARG A 58 3.54 16.46 4.34
CA ARG A 58 4.43 15.33 4.61
C ARG A 58 3.84 14.39 5.66
N ARG A 59 3.27 14.92 6.74
CA ARG A 59 2.61 14.12 7.79
C ARG A 59 1.42 13.34 7.25
N GLU A 60 0.56 13.97 6.46
CA GLU A 60 -0.59 13.30 5.83
C GLU A 60 -0.13 12.16 4.92
N HIS A 61 0.89 12.42 4.09
CA HIS A 61 1.46 11.41 3.20
C HIS A 61 2.08 10.22 3.97
N GLU A 62 2.86 10.51 5.01
CA GLU A 62 3.45 9.48 5.89
C GLU A 62 2.37 8.63 6.58
N GLN A 63 1.29 9.26 7.05
CA GLN A 63 0.19 8.56 7.69
C GLN A 63 -0.55 7.61 6.73
N LEU A 64 -0.79 8.05 5.49
CA LEU A 64 -1.39 7.19 4.45
C LEU A 64 -0.50 6.00 4.11
N LEU A 65 0.80 6.24 3.91
CA LEU A 65 1.75 5.17 3.63
C LEU A 65 1.90 4.19 4.78
N ALA A 66 1.80 4.66 6.03
CA ALA A 66 1.88 3.79 7.20
C ALA A 66 0.74 2.75 7.22
N ILE A 67 -0.47 3.14 6.81
CA ILE A 67 -1.62 2.22 6.70
C ILE A 67 -1.31 1.10 5.71
N PHE A 68 -0.94 1.45 4.46
CA PHE A 68 -0.64 0.44 3.43
C PHE A 68 0.58 -0.44 3.76
N ASN A 69 1.59 0.13 4.44
CA ASN A 69 2.79 -0.59 4.85
C ASN A 69 2.60 -1.46 6.09
N SER A 70 1.50 -1.28 6.84
CA SER A 70 1.11 -2.18 7.93
C SER A 70 0.42 -3.45 7.47
N ILE A 71 -0.05 -3.48 6.21
CA ILE A 71 -0.65 -4.65 5.58
C ILE A 71 0.47 -5.56 5.08
N ASP A 72 0.46 -6.81 5.53
CA ASP A 72 1.44 -7.83 5.15
C ASP A 72 1.13 -8.52 3.81
N GLU A 73 0.01 -8.16 3.18
CA GLU A 73 -0.40 -8.61 1.84
C GLU A 73 0.15 -7.72 0.71
N ILE A 74 0.26 -8.31 -0.47
CA ILE A 74 0.80 -7.63 -1.65
C ILE A 74 -0.21 -6.57 -2.11
N ILE A 75 0.22 -5.31 -2.16
CA ILE A 75 -0.56 -4.19 -2.71
C ILE A 75 0.28 -3.47 -3.76
N TYR A 76 -0.32 -3.20 -4.91
CA TYR A 76 0.25 -2.30 -5.89
C TYR A 76 -0.81 -1.46 -6.61
N VAL A 77 -0.33 -0.38 -7.22
CA VAL A 77 -1.11 0.48 -8.12
C VAL A 77 -0.37 0.61 -9.44
N SER A 78 -1.08 0.52 -10.55
CA SER A 78 -0.52 0.72 -11.89
C SER A 78 -1.48 1.47 -12.80
N ASP A 79 -0.95 2.12 -13.83
CA ASP A 79 -1.76 2.65 -14.91
C ASP A 79 -2.32 1.49 -15.76
N PRO A 80 -3.66 1.38 -15.96
CA PRO A 80 -4.25 0.24 -16.66
C PRO A 80 -4.04 0.28 -18.18
N HIS A 81 -3.61 1.42 -18.75
CA HIS A 81 -3.37 1.59 -20.17
C HIS A 81 -1.89 1.45 -20.52
N THR A 82 -1.00 2.06 -19.72
CA THR A 82 0.46 2.00 -19.96
C THR A 82 1.13 0.85 -19.23
N TYR A 83 0.46 0.25 -18.24
CA TYR A 83 1.01 -0.79 -17.36
C TYR A 83 2.13 -0.31 -16.44
N GLU A 84 2.38 1.01 -16.36
CA GLU A 84 3.38 1.59 -15.48
C GLU A 84 2.98 1.38 -14.01
N ILE A 85 3.91 0.87 -13.21
CA ILE A 85 3.72 0.68 -11.77
C ILE A 85 3.90 2.03 -11.08
N LEU A 86 2.85 2.50 -10.40
CA LEU A 86 2.82 3.80 -9.73
C LEU A 86 3.14 3.68 -8.24
N TYR A 87 2.82 2.55 -7.62
CA TYR A 87 3.04 2.32 -6.20
C TYR A 87 3.10 0.84 -5.87
N VAL A 88 3.94 0.47 -4.90
CA VAL A 88 3.93 -0.85 -4.23
C VAL A 88 4.13 -0.69 -2.73
N ASN A 89 3.46 -1.51 -1.92
CA ASN A 89 3.62 -1.47 -0.46
C ASN A 89 4.89 -2.21 0.03
N ARG A 90 5.17 -2.12 1.32
CA ARG A 90 6.29 -2.81 1.97
C ARG A 90 6.24 -4.33 1.77
N ALA A 91 5.06 -4.95 1.87
CA ALA A 91 4.93 -6.39 1.73
C ALA A 91 5.34 -6.86 0.33
N PHE A 92 4.91 -6.16 -0.72
CA PHE A 92 5.38 -6.36 -2.08
C PHE A 92 6.92 -6.33 -2.13
N LYS A 93 7.55 -5.25 -1.65
CA LYS A 93 9.00 -5.08 -1.72
C LYS A 93 9.76 -6.20 -1.00
N ARG A 94 9.26 -6.68 0.15
CA ARG A 94 9.86 -7.83 0.85
C ARG A 94 9.74 -9.11 0.05
N ARG A 95 8.60 -9.36 -0.59
CA ARG A 95 8.32 -10.60 -1.33
C ARG A 95 9.14 -10.68 -2.62
N PHE A 96 9.24 -9.58 -3.35
CA PHE A 96 9.93 -9.51 -4.64
C PHE A 96 11.39 -9.04 -4.52
N GLY A 97 11.82 -8.59 -3.34
CA GLY A 97 13.20 -8.17 -3.05
C GLY A 97 13.63 -6.86 -3.68
N ARG A 98 12.72 -6.11 -4.32
CA ARG A 98 13.01 -4.84 -5.02
C ARG A 98 11.78 -3.93 -5.09
N ASP A 99 12.02 -2.68 -5.46
CA ASP A 99 10.99 -1.69 -5.77
C ASP A 99 10.93 -1.49 -7.30
N PRO A 100 9.89 -2.00 -7.98
CA PRO A 100 9.75 -1.91 -9.43
C PRO A 100 8.97 -0.67 -9.90
N THR A 101 8.73 0.32 -9.03
CA THR A 101 7.99 1.54 -9.38
C THR A 101 8.62 2.25 -10.60
N GLY A 102 7.79 2.68 -11.56
CA GLY A 102 8.18 3.22 -12.86
C GLY A 102 8.45 2.16 -13.94
N GLY A 103 8.53 0.87 -13.57
CA GLY A 103 8.58 -0.25 -14.50
C GLY A 103 7.20 -0.68 -15.01
N LEU A 104 7.17 -1.70 -15.87
CA LEU A 104 5.93 -2.24 -16.44
C LEU A 104 5.46 -3.49 -15.67
N CYS A 105 4.20 -3.54 -15.26
CA CYS A 105 3.70 -4.59 -14.35
C CYS A 105 3.93 -6.01 -14.87
N TYR A 106 3.59 -6.30 -16.13
CA TYR A 106 3.74 -7.64 -16.71
C TYR A 106 5.21 -8.06 -16.86
N ARG A 107 6.12 -7.10 -17.02
CA ARG A 107 7.56 -7.35 -17.11
C ARG A 107 8.16 -7.56 -15.75
N GLU A 108 7.89 -6.64 -14.83
CA GLU A 108 8.51 -6.64 -13.51
C GLU A 108 7.96 -7.73 -12.59
N PHE A 109 6.68 -8.08 -12.74
CA PHE A 109 6.01 -9.06 -11.88
C PHE A 109 6.02 -10.46 -12.51
N GLN A 110 5.82 -10.54 -13.82
CA GLN A 110 5.62 -11.82 -14.53
C GLN A 110 6.75 -12.16 -15.52
N GLY A 111 7.75 -11.29 -15.69
CA GLY A 111 8.86 -11.54 -16.61
C GLY A 111 8.46 -11.57 -18.08
N ARG A 112 7.30 -11.02 -18.45
CA ARG A 112 6.77 -11.05 -19.83
C ARG A 112 7.16 -9.80 -20.62
N GLU A 113 7.13 -9.91 -21.94
CA GLU A 113 7.33 -8.77 -22.85
C GLU A 113 6.01 -8.09 -23.26
N GLU A 114 4.88 -8.77 -23.06
CA GLU A 114 3.55 -8.30 -23.40
C GLU A 114 2.56 -8.49 -22.22
N PRO A 115 1.44 -7.72 -22.20
CA PRO A 115 0.45 -7.79 -21.13
C PRO A 115 -0.07 -9.21 -20.84
N CYS A 116 -0.27 -9.48 -19.55
CA CYS A 116 -1.03 -10.57 -18.94
C CYS A 116 -2.09 -11.23 -19.84
N GLU A 117 -1.99 -12.51 -20.23
CA GLU A 117 -3.17 -13.20 -20.82
C GLU A 117 -4.34 -13.25 -19.84
N PHE A 118 -4.02 -13.37 -18.55
CA PHE A 118 -4.96 -13.31 -17.43
C PHE A 118 -5.19 -11.89 -16.90
N CYS A 119 -4.75 -10.84 -17.61
CA CYS A 119 -4.92 -9.48 -17.12
C CYS A 119 -6.41 -9.15 -16.98
N THR A 120 -6.81 -8.69 -15.80
CA THR A 120 -8.21 -8.33 -15.52
C THR A 120 -8.54 -6.89 -15.93
N ASN A 121 -7.60 -6.14 -16.54
CA ASN A 121 -7.84 -4.78 -17.04
C ASN A 121 -9.11 -4.67 -17.91
N PRO A 122 -9.38 -5.58 -18.87
CA PRO A 122 -10.62 -5.52 -19.66
C PRO A 122 -11.90 -5.63 -18.81
N VAL A 123 -11.84 -6.34 -17.67
CA VAL A 123 -12.99 -6.52 -16.76
C VAL A 123 -13.20 -5.27 -15.91
N ILE A 124 -12.15 -4.80 -15.23
CA ILE A 124 -12.26 -3.66 -14.31
C ILE A 124 -12.43 -2.32 -15.04
N LEU A 125 -12.00 -2.21 -16.31
CA LEU A 125 -12.27 -1.02 -17.13
C LEU A 125 -13.70 -1.01 -17.68
N ALA A 126 -14.33 -2.18 -17.85
CA ALA A 126 -15.72 -2.29 -18.28
C ALA A 126 -16.71 -1.92 -17.16
N ASP A 127 -16.35 -2.19 -15.90
CA ASP A 127 -17.11 -1.79 -14.71
C ASP A 127 -16.19 -1.22 -13.60
N PRO A 128 -15.80 0.06 -13.70
CA PRO A 128 -14.84 0.69 -12.77
C PRO A 128 -15.30 0.80 -11.32
N GLU A 129 -16.62 0.79 -11.07
CA GLU A 129 -17.19 1.01 -9.75
C GLU A 129 -17.16 -0.27 -8.88
N THR A 130 -17.16 -1.44 -9.53
CA THR A 130 -17.24 -2.74 -8.86
C THR A 130 -15.85 -3.38 -8.73
N PRO A 131 -15.44 -3.82 -7.52
CA PRO A 131 -14.24 -4.61 -7.37
C PRO A 131 -14.42 -6.01 -7.96
N TYR A 132 -13.41 -6.48 -8.70
CA TYR A 132 -13.35 -7.82 -9.26
C TYR A 132 -12.51 -8.73 -8.37
N TYR A 133 -13.08 -9.86 -7.94
CA TYR A 133 -12.40 -10.86 -7.11
C TYR A 133 -12.16 -12.13 -7.90
N TRP A 134 -10.96 -12.69 -7.78
CA TRP A 134 -10.59 -13.93 -8.46
C TRP A 134 -9.47 -14.64 -7.72
N GLU A 135 -9.37 -15.96 -7.92
CA GLU A 135 -8.24 -16.74 -7.42
C GLU A 135 -7.22 -16.98 -8.53
N TYR A 136 -5.94 -16.88 -8.18
CA TYR A 136 -4.84 -17.14 -9.10
C TYR A 136 -3.72 -17.90 -8.40
N HIS A 137 -3.35 -19.04 -8.97
CA HIS A 137 -2.10 -19.70 -8.62
C HIS A 137 -0.99 -19.05 -9.44
N ASN A 138 -0.08 -18.33 -8.76
CA ASN A 138 1.05 -17.65 -9.39
C ASN A 138 2.25 -18.61 -9.49
N PRO A 139 2.62 -19.09 -10.68
CA PRO A 139 3.69 -20.08 -10.83
C PRO A 139 5.08 -19.56 -10.48
N LEU A 140 5.32 -18.25 -10.56
CA LEU A 140 6.62 -17.64 -10.23
C LEU A 140 6.85 -17.60 -8.72
N LEU A 141 5.77 -17.40 -7.96
CA LEU A 141 5.82 -17.33 -6.51
C LEU A 141 5.53 -18.67 -5.83
N ASP A 142 5.01 -19.65 -6.59
CA ASP A 142 4.47 -20.93 -6.14
C ASP A 142 3.49 -20.76 -4.97
N ARG A 143 2.50 -19.88 -5.19
CA ARG A 143 1.50 -19.52 -4.20
C ARG A 143 0.15 -19.27 -4.84
N ASP A 144 -0.90 -19.57 -4.08
CA ASP A 144 -2.28 -19.25 -4.41
C ASP A 144 -2.67 -17.92 -3.77
N PHE A 145 -3.24 -17.04 -4.57
CA PHE A 145 -3.72 -15.74 -4.14
C PHE A 145 -5.21 -15.59 -4.38
N LEU A 146 -5.91 -14.97 -3.43
CA LEU A 146 -7.20 -14.33 -3.66
C LEU A 146 -6.91 -12.85 -3.97
N ILE A 147 -7.22 -12.45 -5.20
CA ILE A 147 -6.88 -11.13 -5.74
C ILE A 147 -8.15 -10.29 -5.85
N MET A 148 -8.08 -9.06 -5.38
CA MET A 148 -9.09 -8.02 -5.60
C MET A 148 -8.48 -6.93 -6.47
N ASP A 149 -9.09 -6.74 -7.64
CA ASP A 149 -8.73 -5.69 -8.60
C ASP A 149 -9.83 -4.66 -8.69
N ARG A 150 -9.48 -3.38 -8.78
CA ARG A 150 -10.45 -2.32 -9.07
C ARG A 150 -9.80 -1.09 -9.67
N ILE A 151 -10.63 -0.23 -10.25
CA ILE A 151 -10.22 1.13 -10.61
C ILE A 151 -10.41 2.05 -9.40
N ILE A 152 -9.45 2.93 -9.16
CA ILE A 152 -9.53 4.03 -8.19
C ILE A 152 -9.12 5.36 -8.84
N GLN A 153 -9.56 6.47 -8.26
CA GLN A 153 -9.05 7.78 -8.64
C GLN A 153 -7.70 8.06 -7.95
N TRP A 154 -6.69 8.38 -8.75
CA TRP A 154 -5.37 8.77 -8.28
C TRP A 154 -5.31 10.27 -7.98
N PRO A 155 -4.41 10.77 -7.11
CA PRO A 155 -4.34 12.19 -6.74
C PRO A 155 -4.15 13.16 -7.92
N ASP A 156 -3.60 12.70 -9.04
CA ASP A 156 -3.44 13.50 -10.26
C ASP A 156 -4.68 13.47 -11.19
N GLY A 157 -5.76 12.82 -10.75
CA GLY A 157 -7.02 12.67 -11.47
C GLY A 157 -7.07 11.48 -12.42
N ARG A 158 -5.98 10.72 -12.59
CA ARG A 158 -5.99 9.50 -13.42
C ARG A 158 -6.83 8.40 -12.77
N GLN A 159 -7.49 7.60 -13.61
CA GLN A 159 -8.06 6.32 -13.19
C GLN A 159 -6.99 5.24 -13.26
N VAL A 160 -6.66 4.66 -12.12
CA VAL A 160 -5.56 3.70 -11.98
C VAL A 160 -6.07 2.37 -11.46
N ARG A 161 -5.39 1.28 -11.83
CA ARG A 161 -5.64 -0.05 -11.27
C ARG A 161 -5.06 -0.10 -9.87
N PHE A 162 -5.86 -0.55 -8.92
CA PHE A 162 -5.45 -0.97 -7.59
C PHE A 162 -5.63 -2.48 -7.47
N GLU A 163 -4.60 -3.17 -7.01
CA GLU A 163 -4.65 -4.61 -6.71
C GLU A 163 -4.22 -4.87 -5.26
N LEU A 164 -4.98 -5.75 -4.60
CA LEU A 164 -4.63 -6.40 -3.34
C LEU A 164 -4.63 -7.92 -3.58
N ALA A 165 -3.52 -8.58 -3.29
CA ALA A 165 -3.40 -10.03 -3.39
C ALA A 165 -3.12 -10.65 -2.01
N LEU A 166 -4.12 -11.40 -1.52
CA LEU A 166 -4.10 -12.13 -0.25
C LEU A 166 -3.56 -13.54 -0.47
N ASP A 167 -2.49 -13.94 0.22
CA ASP A 167 -1.96 -15.31 0.14
C ASP A 167 -2.92 -16.29 0.84
N ILE A 168 -3.49 -17.22 0.07
CA ILE A 168 -4.42 -18.25 0.55
C ILE A 168 -3.81 -19.65 0.48
N THR A 169 -2.51 -19.77 0.25
CA THR A 169 -1.83 -21.05 0.03
C THR A 169 -1.96 -21.98 1.23
N GLU A 170 -1.64 -21.50 2.43
CA GLU A 170 -1.70 -22.31 3.64
C GLU A 170 -3.16 -22.71 3.96
N ARG A 171 -4.12 -21.83 3.67
CA ARG A 171 -5.54 -22.14 3.79
C ARG A 171 -5.94 -23.28 2.84
N LYS A 172 -5.58 -23.22 1.56
CA LYS A 172 -5.89 -24.27 0.58
C LYS A 172 -5.21 -25.59 0.93
N ARG A 173 -3.95 -25.58 1.35
CA ARG A 173 -3.23 -26.79 1.80
C ARG A 173 -3.91 -27.45 3.01
N ALA A 174 -4.39 -26.66 3.96
CA ALA A 174 -5.13 -27.17 5.11
C ALA A 174 -6.49 -27.78 4.70
N GLU A 175 -7.22 -27.11 3.81
CA GLU A 175 -8.49 -27.62 3.26
C GLU A 175 -8.31 -28.92 2.47
N GLU A 176 -7.26 -29.01 1.63
CA GLU A 176 -6.93 -30.23 0.88
C GLU A 176 -6.52 -31.37 1.79
N SER A 177 -5.70 -31.10 2.81
CA SER A 177 -5.30 -32.11 3.81
C SER A 177 -6.50 -32.64 4.58
N LEU A 178 -7.44 -31.74 4.95
CA LEU A 178 -8.68 -32.14 5.60
C LEU A 178 -9.53 -33.02 4.68
N ARG A 179 -9.72 -32.63 3.42
CA ARG A 179 -10.46 -33.43 2.42
C ARG A 179 -9.83 -34.80 2.18
N ALA A 180 -8.50 -34.88 2.13
CA ALA A 180 -7.78 -36.14 1.97
C ALA A 180 -8.00 -37.07 3.16
N LEU A 181 -7.92 -36.54 4.38
CA LEU A 181 -8.21 -37.29 5.61
C LEU A 181 -9.68 -37.73 5.69
N GLU A 182 -10.61 -36.87 5.31
CA GLU A 182 -12.04 -37.22 5.25
C GLU A 182 -12.29 -38.36 4.26
N ALA A 183 -11.66 -38.31 3.08
CA ALA A 183 -11.75 -39.37 2.08
C ALA A 183 -11.13 -40.68 2.57
N GLU A 184 -9.97 -40.62 3.23
CA GLU A 184 -9.31 -41.78 3.83
C GLU A 184 -10.18 -42.43 4.92
N ILE A 185 -10.67 -41.63 5.88
CA ILE A 185 -11.56 -42.09 6.95
C ILE A 185 -12.83 -42.69 6.38
N SER A 186 -13.44 -42.04 5.37
CA SER A 186 -14.63 -42.54 4.70
C SER A 186 -14.37 -43.87 4.00
N GLY A 187 -13.23 -44.00 3.34
CA GLY A 187 -12.75 -45.23 2.70
C GLY A 187 -12.57 -46.37 3.71
N ILE A 188 -11.84 -46.13 4.81
CA ILE A 188 -11.62 -47.11 5.88
C ILE A 188 -12.95 -47.53 6.49
N HIS A 189 -13.81 -46.56 6.83
CA HIS A 189 -15.12 -46.83 7.43
C HIS A 189 -15.95 -47.73 6.52
N THR A 190 -16.00 -47.43 5.22
CA THR A 190 -16.80 -48.16 4.23
C THR A 190 -16.24 -49.55 3.92
N ALA A 191 -14.93 -49.67 3.76
CA ALA A 191 -14.27 -50.92 3.32
C ALA A 191 -13.90 -51.86 4.48
N ALA A 192 -14.07 -51.45 5.74
CA ALA A 192 -13.70 -52.27 6.89
C ALA A 192 -14.48 -53.61 6.92
N PRO A 193 -13.80 -54.75 7.11
CA PRO A 193 -14.46 -56.07 7.20
C PRO A 193 -15.19 -56.30 8.53
N VAL A 194 -15.08 -55.34 9.46
CA VAL A 194 -15.76 -55.32 10.76
C VAL A 194 -16.87 -54.27 10.76
N GLY A 195 -17.92 -54.53 11.54
CA GLY A 195 -18.97 -53.55 11.79
C GLY A 195 -18.45 -52.39 12.64
N ILE A 196 -18.63 -51.16 12.18
CA ILE A 196 -18.24 -49.91 12.85
C ILE A 196 -19.49 -49.09 13.12
N GLY A 197 -19.63 -48.61 14.35
CA GLY A 197 -20.68 -47.68 14.76
C GLY A 197 -20.09 -46.55 15.60
N VAL A 198 -20.43 -45.31 15.26
CA VAL A 198 -20.07 -44.11 16.03
C VAL A 198 -21.28 -43.73 16.86
N VAL A 199 -21.13 -43.62 18.17
CA VAL A 199 -22.20 -43.28 19.11
C VAL A 199 -21.89 -41.98 19.84
N SER A 200 -22.93 -41.19 20.12
CA SER A 200 -22.81 -39.97 20.92
C SER A 200 -22.58 -40.29 22.40
N TYR A 201 -21.89 -39.39 23.11
CA TYR A 201 -21.77 -39.43 24.56
C TYR A 201 -22.22 -38.09 25.15
N PRO A 202 -23.08 -38.07 26.20
CA PRO A 202 -23.54 -39.21 27.01
C PRO A 202 -24.77 -39.97 26.46
N GLY A 203 -25.37 -39.53 25.36
CA GLY A 203 -26.69 -40.01 24.90
C GLY A 203 -26.73 -41.43 24.32
N ARG A 204 -25.59 -42.06 24.01
CA ARG A 204 -25.47 -43.39 23.34
C ARG A 204 -26.26 -43.53 22.04
N VAL A 205 -26.60 -42.41 21.42
CA VAL A 205 -27.33 -42.39 20.15
C VAL A 205 -26.37 -42.73 19.03
N ILE A 206 -26.73 -43.66 18.17
CA ILE A 206 -25.95 -44.03 16.98
C ILE A 206 -25.97 -42.86 15.99
N LEU A 207 -24.79 -42.30 15.73
CA LEU A 207 -24.58 -41.17 14.83
C LEU A 207 -24.21 -41.61 13.41
N ARG A 208 -23.44 -42.70 13.29
CA ARG A 208 -22.97 -43.25 12.01
C ARG A 208 -22.76 -44.75 12.13
N VAL A 209 -22.99 -45.48 11.05
CA VAL A 209 -22.68 -46.91 10.94
C VAL A 209 -22.08 -47.22 9.57
N ASN A 210 -21.21 -48.21 9.48
CA ASN A 210 -20.70 -48.65 8.18
C ASN A 210 -21.59 -49.74 7.56
N PRO A 211 -21.50 -49.98 6.23
CA PRO A 211 -22.29 -51.01 5.56
C PRO A 211 -22.12 -52.40 6.18
N ARG A 212 -20.92 -52.69 6.69
CA ARG A 212 -20.64 -54.00 7.29
C ARG A 212 -21.47 -54.28 8.55
N VAL A 213 -21.71 -53.29 9.42
CA VAL A 213 -22.58 -53.51 10.60
C VAL A 213 -24.04 -53.71 10.18
N CYS A 214 -24.49 -52.99 9.16
CA CYS A 214 -25.83 -53.12 8.59
C CYS A 214 -26.04 -54.53 8.03
N GLU A 215 -25.08 -55.04 7.25
CA GLU A 215 -25.07 -56.43 6.75
C GLU A 215 -25.07 -57.46 7.87
N MET A 216 -24.22 -57.27 8.89
CA MET A 216 -24.08 -58.22 10.00
C MET A 216 -25.35 -58.31 10.86
N LEU A 217 -26.03 -57.18 11.06
CA LEU A 217 -27.22 -57.10 11.91
C LEU A 217 -28.53 -57.25 11.12
N GLY A 218 -28.50 -57.15 9.79
CA GLY A 218 -29.66 -57.25 8.92
C GLY A 218 -30.58 -56.02 8.92
N TYR A 219 -30.08 -54.88 9.41
CA TYR A 219 -30.81 -53.60 9.42
C TYR A 219 -30.26 -52.66 8.36
N ARG A 220 -31.10 -51.74 7.88
CA ARG A 220 -30.63 -50.61 7.07
C ARG A 220 -30.03 -49.53 7.97
N GLU A 221 -29.17 -48.69 7.39
CA GLU A 221 -28.53 -47.60 8.11
C GLU A 221 -29.55 -46.69 8.78
N GLU A 222 -30.62 -46.30 8.07
CA GLU A 222 -31.64 -45.37 8.59
C GLU A 222 -32.42 -45.94 9.78
N GLU A 223 -32.44 -47.26 9.94
CA GLU A 223 -33.12 -47.93 11.05
C GLU A 223 -32.27 -47.92 12.33
N LEU A 224 -30.94 -47.82 12.17
CA LEU A 224 -29.96 -47.80 13.25
C LEU A 224 -29.63 -46.37 13.70
N LEU A 225 -29.58 -45.40 12.77
CA LEU A 225 -29.29 -44.01 13.11
C LEU A 225 -30.34 -43.42 14.06
N GLY A 226 -29.90 -42.68 15.08
CA GLY A 226 -30.79 -42.02 16.04
C GLY A 226 -31.35 -42.93 17.14
N ARG A 227 -31.05 -44.23 17.12
CA ARG A 227 -31.35 -45.19 18.21
C ARG A 227 -30.31 -45.10 19.32
#